data_AF-A0ABD1SHL3-F1
#
_entry.id   AF-A0ABD1SHL3-F1
#
_cell.length_a   1.000
_cell.length_b   1.000
_cell.length_c   1.000
_cell.angle_alpha   90.00
_cell.angle_beta   90.00
_cell.angle_gamma   90.00
#
_symmetry.space_group_name_H-M   'P 1'
#
loop_
_entity.id
_entity.type
_entity.pdbx_description
1 polymer ?
#
loop_
_entity_poly.entity_id
_entity_poly.type
_entity_poly.pdbx_seq_one_letter_code
_entity_poly.pdbx_strand_id
1 'polypeptide(L)'
;MLVAMAFSSQLVASPLSFSSRNYSQSVPKTVPVALLHRYYRPISFTKTNSNVAIASGRKISSIRCFSALTPELKITLDKVVTSQKVVLFMKGTNEFPQCGFSNTVVQILKSLNVPFETINILENETLRQGLKEYSNWPTFPQLYIDGEFFGGCDITVEAFKSGELQELLEKAMCS
;
A
#
# COMPACT_ATOMS: atom_id res chain seq x y z
N MET A 1 55.15 28.70 20.06
CA MET A 1 53.83 29.33 20.23
C MET A 1 52.81 28.35 19.69
N LEU A 2 52.28 27.40 20.49
CA LEU A 2 51.16 27.59 21.43
C LEU A 2 50.08 28.48 20.81
N VAL A 3 48.88 27.99 20.50
CA VAL A 3 47.87 27.61 21.50
C VAL A 3 47.10 26.34 21.12
N ALA A 4 47.09 25.39 22.06
CA ALA A 4 46.05 24.39 22.23
C ALA A 4 44.99 24.95 23.20
N MET A 5 43.71 24.74 22.92
CA MET A 5 42.62 24.78 23.92
C MET A 5 41.66 23.62 23.63
N ALA A 6 41.74 22.61 24.46
CA ALA A 6 40.70 21.62 24.68
C ALA A 6 39.62 22.19 25.62
N PHE A 7 38.37 21.70 25.56
CA PHE A 7 37.66 21.04 26.68
C PHE A 7 36.16 20.83 26.44
N SER A 8 35.68 19.67 26.89
CA SER A 8 34.34 19.29 27.40
C SER A 8 33.13 19.32 26.46
N SER A 9 32.45 18.20 26.16
CA SER A 9 31.69 17.25 27.02
C SER A 9 30.26 17.71 27.37
N GLN A 10 29.34 16.75 27.21
CA GLN A 10 27.91 16.65 27.62
C GLN A 10 26.87 17.11 26.58
N LEU A 11 26.14 16.18 25.94
CA LEU A 11 24.96 15.44 26.43
C LEU A 11 23.86 16.36 26.97
N VAL A 12 22.79 16.53 26.20
CA VAL A 12 21.41 16.45 26.72
C VAL A 12 20.46 16.13 25.56
N ALA A 13 19.93 14.90 25.62
CA ALA A 13 18.71 14.50 24.93
C ALA A 13 17.53 15.27 25.52
N SER A 14 16.54 15.60 24.69
CA SER A 14 15.21 16.00 25.15
C SER A 14 14.17 15.14 24.45
N PRO A 15 13.36 14.37 25.20
CA PRO A 15 12.41 13.41 24.65
C PRO A 15 11.10 14.12 24.29
N LEU A 16 10.64 13.96 23.05
CA LEU A 16 9.25 14.26 22.70
C LEU A 16 8.37 13.11 23.20
N SER A 17 7.59 13.41 24.23
CA SER A 17 6.62 12.55 24.90
C SER A 17 5.60 11.99 23.89
N PHE A 18 5.79 10.72 23.54
CA PHE A 18 4.77 9.89 22.89
C PHE A 18 3.77 9.48 23.97
N SER A 19 2.56 10.02 23.89
CA SER A 19 1.46 9.65 24.79
C SER A 19 1.02 8.21 24.48
N SER A 20 1.58 7.25 25.22
CA SER A 20 1.14 5.87 25.32
C SER A 20 -0.34 5.78 25.69
N ARG A 21 -1.20 5.38 24.74
CA ARG A 21 -2.39 4.62 25.10
C ARG A 21 -2.04 3.14 25.07
N ASN A 22 -2.10 2.55 26.26
CA ASN A 22 -1.98 1.14 26.54
C ASN A 22 -2.86 0.30 25.60
N TYR A 23 -2.23 -0.46 24.71
CA TYR A 23 -2.83 -1.66 24.13
C TYR A 23 -2.00 -2.85 24.60
N SER A 24 -2.22 -3.22 25.86
CA SER A 24 -1.73 -4.48 26.41
C SER A 24 -2.95 -5.38 26.54
N GLN A 25 -3.04 -6.37 25.65
CA GLN A 25 -3.61 -7.69 25.94
C GLN A 25 -3.27 -8.67 24.81
N SER A 26 -2.22 -9.45 25.07
CA SER A 26 -1.96 -10.84 24.64
C SER A 26 -2.50 -11.29 23.28
N VAL A 27 -1.62 -11.33 22.27
CA VAL A 27 -1.85 -12.11 21.04
C VAL A 27 -1.22 -13.49 21.24
N PRO A 28 -1.99 -14.60 21.19
CA PRO A 28 -1.44 -15.94 21.29
C PRO A 28 -0.61 -16.28 20.06
N LYS A 29 0.61 -16.78 20.29
CA LYS A 29 1.48 -17.35 19.27
C LYS A 29 0.86 -18.65 18.77
N THR A 30 0.80 -18.82 17.45
CA THR A 30 0.31 -20.01 16.71
C THR A 30 -1.21 -20.06 16.52
N VAL A 31 -1.68 -19.67 15.34
CA VAL A 31 -3.05 -19.96 14.87
C VAL A 31 -2.99 -21.08 13.82
N PRO A 32 -3.72 -22.19 14.01
CA PRO A 32 -3.77 -23.29 13.05
C PRO A 32 -4.45 -22.86 11.74
N VAL A 33 -4.01 -23.43 10.62
CA VAL A 33 -4.43 -23.16 9.21
C VAL A 33 -5.94 -23.35 8.94
N ALA A 34 -6.73 -23.79 9.92
CA ALA A 34 -8.17 -23.99 9.83
C ALA A 34 -9.03 -22.71 9.97
N LEU A 35 -8.44 -21.52 10.15
CA LEU A 35 -9.16 -20.25 10.38
C LEU A 35 -9.09 -19.21 9.24
N LEU A 36 -8.49 -19.55 8.10
CA LEU A 36 -8.42 -18.67 6.92
C LEU A 36 -9.75 -18.51 6.14
N HIS A 37 -10.84 -19.12 6.59
CA HIS A 37 -12.14 -19.05 5.91
C HIS A 37 -13.07 -17.90 6.37
N ARG A 38 -12.60 -17.01 7.25
CA ARG A 38 -13.43 -15.93 7.81
C ARG A 38 -13.23 -14.55 7.17
N TYR A 39 -12.31 -14.43 6.19
CA TYR A 39 -12.13 -13.22 5.36
C TYR A 39 -12.78 -13.32 3.97
N TYR A 40 -13.34 -14.48 3.61
CA TYR A 40 -14.25 -14.60 2.47
C TYR A 40 -15.69 -14.44 2.97
N ARG A 41 -16.31 -13.30 2.68
CA ARG A 41 -17.76 -13.14 2.81
C ARG A 41 -18.41 -13.97 1.72
N PRO A 42 -19.19 -15.03 2.02
CA PRO A 42 -20.03 -15.64 1.00
C PRO A 42 -21.16 -14.67 0.66
N ILE A 43 -21.37 -14.40 -0.63
CA ILE A 43 -22.60 -13.77 -1.11
C ILE A 43 -23.71 -14.81 -0.90
N SER A 44 -24.51 -14.64 0.15
CA SER A 44 -25.69 -15.46 0.37
C SER A 44 -26.75 -15.09 -0.68
N PHE A 45 -26.94 -15.96 -1.67
CA PHE A 45 -28.10 -15.96 -2.55
C PHE A 45 -29.33 -16.41 -1.75
N THR A 46 -30.07 -15.47 -1.16
CA THR A 46 -31.41 -15.77 -0.63
C THR A 46 -32.38 -15.84 -1.79
N LYS A 47 -32.75 -17.08 -2.18
CA LYS A 47 -33.90 -17.38 -3.01
C LYS A 47 -35.17 -17.00 -2.25
N THR A 48 -35.66 -15.78 -2.42
CA THR A 48 -36.98 -15.36 -1.96
C THR A 48 -37.98 -15.54 -3.09
N ASN A 49 -38.81 -16.57 -2.97
CA ASN A 49 -39.98 -16.77 -3.80
C ASN A 49 -41.01 -15.71 -3.38
N SER A 50 -41.19 -14.67 -4.20
CA SER A 50 -42.27 -13.72 -4.02
C SER A 50 -42.86 -13.41 -5.40
N ASN A 51 -44.09 -13.87 -5.59
CA ASN A 51 -44.98 -13.38 -6.64
C ASN A 51 -45.17 -11.87 -6.41
N VAL A 52 -44.37 -11.06 -7.10
CA VAL A 52 -44.57 -9.61 -7.18
C VAL A 52 -44.64 -9.24 -8.65
N ALA A 53 -45.77 -8.62 -8.99
CA ALA A 53 -46.21 -8.31 -10.33
C ALA A 53 -45.19 -7.47 -11.12
N ILE A 54 -45.09 -7.83 -12.39
CA ILE A 54 -44.38 -7.10 -13.45
C ILE A 54 -45.02 -5.72 -13.62
N ALA A 55 -44.25 -4.66 -13.43
CA ALA A 55 -44.55 -3.35 -13.97
C ALA A 55 -43.26 -2.61 -14.38
N SER A 56 -43.10 -2.46 -15.70
CA SER A 56 -42.36 -1.43 -16.40
C SER A 56 -40.81 -1.37 -16.30
N GLY A 57 -40.16 -1.99 -17.30
CA GLY A 57 -39.16 -1.34 -18.13
C GLY A 57 -37.96 -0.66 -17.45
N ARG A 58 -37.00 -1.43 -16.95
CA ARG A 58 -35.60 -0.97 -16.88
C ARG A 58 -34.75 -1.95 -17.68
N LYS A 59 -34.25 -1.50 -18.84
CA LYS A 59 -33.20 -2.20 -19.57
C LYS A 59 -32.05 -2.43 -18.60
N ILE A 60 -31.83 -3.67 -18.21
CA ILE A 60 -30.54 -4.12 -17.69
C ILE A 60 -29.60 -4.01 -18.88
N SER A 61 -29.04 -2.82 -19.09
CA SER A 61 -27.89 -2.66 -19.95
C SER A 61 -26.79 -3.45 -19.29
N SER A 62 -26.52 -4.64 -19.85
CA SER A 62 -25.29 -5.39 -19.73
C SER A 62 -24.14 -4.47 -19.33
N ILE A 63 -23.72 -4.55 -18.06
CA ILE A 63 -22.46 -3.98 -17.62
C ILE A 63 -21.43 -4.80 -18.38
N ARG A 64 -21.05 -4.31 -19.56
CA ARG A 64 -19.86 -4.80 -20.23
C ARG A 64 -18.73 -4.49 -19.25
N CYS A 65 -18.19 -5.54 -18.64
CA CYS A 65 -16.88 -5.47 -18.00
C CYS A 65 -15.91 -5.05 -19.10
N PHE A 66 -15.68 -3.75 -19.23
CA PHE A 66 -14.63 -3.24 -20.08
C PHE A 66 -13.36 -3.38 -19.26
N SER A 67 -12.58 -4.44 -19.52
CA SER A 67 -11.24 -4.57 -18.95
C SER A 67 -10.48 -3.30 -19.27
N ALA A 68 -10.10 -2.55 -18.23
CA ALA A 68 -9.40 -1.29 -18.43
C ALA A 68 -7.94 -1.51 -18.82
N LEU A 69 -7.40 -2.71 -18.59
CA LEU A 69 -6.04 -3.05 -18.96
C LEU A 69 -5.93 -3.36 -20.46
N THR A 70 -5.56 -2.34 -21.24
CA THR A 70 -5.16 -2.51 -22.64
C THR A 70 -3.70 -3.00 -22.72
N PRO A 71 -3.29 -3.70 -23.79
CA PRO A 71 -1.90 -4.15 -23.95
C PRO A 71 -0.91 -2.97 -23.99
N GLU A 72 -1.31 -1.83 -24.54
CA GLU A 72 -0.51 -0.60 -24.58
C GLU A 72 -0.28 0.00 -23.17
N LEU A 73 -1.33 0.00 -22.34
CA LEU A 73 -1.23 0.45 -20.95
C LEU A 73 -0.35 -0.47 -20.13
N LYS A 74 -0.44 -1.79 -20.35
CA LYS A 74 0.42 -2.75 -19.67
C LYS A 74 1.90 -2.46 -19.94
N ILE A 75 2.29 -2.24 -21.19
CA ILE A 75 3.68 -1.88 -21.56
C ILE A 75 4.11 -0.57 -20.86
N THR A 76 3.19 0.39 -20.77
CA THR A 76 3.46 1.66 -20.09
C THR A 76 3.68 1.45 -18.59
N LEU A 77 2.84 0.64 -17.95
CA LEU A 77 2.96 0.29 -16.54
C LEU A 77 4.27 -0.47 -16.28
N ASP A 78 4.62 -1.45 -17.12
CA ASP A 78 5.87 -2.21 -17.01
C ASP A 78 7.09 -1.26 -17.04
N LYS A 79 7.09 -0.27 -17.94
CA LYS A 79 8.15 0.76 -17.99
C LYS A 79 8.19 1.65 -16.75
N VAL A 80 7.02 1.98 -16.21
CA VAL A 80 6.90 2.84 -15.03
C VAL A 80 7.32 2.11 -13.76
N VAL A 81 6.98 0.84 -13.58
CA VAL A 81 7.40 0.08 -12.38
C VAL A 81 8.88 -0.30 -12.42
N THR A 82 9.49 -0.32 -13.61
CA THR A 82 10.92 -0.60 -13.81
C THR A 82 11.78 0.67 -13.95
N SER A 83 11.18 1.86 -14.00
CA SER A 83 11.93 3.13 -14.11
C SER A 83 12.79 3.39 -12.88
N GLN A 84 12.29 2.98 -11.71
CA GLN A 84 12.95 3.13 -10.42
C GLN A 84 12.83 1.84 -9.62
N LYS A 85 13.80 1.62 -8.72
CA LYS A 85 13.82 0.44 -7.85
C LYS A 85 12.62 0.37 -6.90
N VAL A 86 12.07 1.51 -6.50
CA VAL A 86 10.90 1.57 -5.61
C VAL A 86 9.91 2.59 -6.16
N VAL A 87 8.70 2.12 -6.45
CA VAL A 87 7.62 2.94 -7.01
C VAL A 87 6.36 2.77 -6.18
N LEU A 88 5.74 3.89 -5.80
CA LEU A 88 4.54 3.93 -4.98
C LEU A 88 3.39 4.58 -5.75
N PHE A 89 2.37 3.80 -6.08
CA PHE A 89 1.11 4.31 -6.60
C PHE A 89 0.19 4.69 -5.44
N MET A 90 -0.15 5.97 -5.33
CA MET A 90 -0.86 6.49 -4.17
C MET A 90 -1.85 7.60 -4.51
N LYS A 91 -2.64 8.01 -3.51
CA LYS A 91 -3.58 9.13 -3.61
C LYS A 91 -2.89 10.41 -3.15
N GLY A 92 -2.65 11.34 -4.08
CA GLY A 92 -1.84 12.55 -3.85
C GLY A 92 -0.36 12.32 -4.19
N THR A 93 0.50 13.20 -3.67
CA THR A 93 1.96 13.16 -3.89
C THR A 93 2.70 12.90 -2.58
N ASN A 94 4.02 12.65 -2.67
CA ASN A 94 4.90 12.49 -1.51
C ASN A 94 4.86 13.66 -0.52
N GLU A 95 4.69 14.89 -1.03
CA GLU A 95 4.61 16.13 -0.26
C GLU A 95 3.19 16.37 0.26
N PHE A 96 2.18 16.02 -0.53
CA PHE A 96 0.76 16.25 -0.23
C PHE A 96 -0.06 14.95 -0.35
N PRO A 97 0.07 14.01 0.59
CA PRO A 97 -0.73 12.80 0.59
C PRO A 97 -2.20 13.12 0.90
N GLN A 98 -3.11 12.61 0.07
CA GLN A 98 -4.55 12.89 0.18
C GLN A 98 -5.35 11.76 0.86
N CYS A 99 -4.65 10.78 1.43
CA CYS A 99 -5.26 9.63 2.13
C CYS A 99 -4.35 9.15 3.25
N GLY A 100 -4.93 8.82 4.41
CA GLY A 100 -4.18 8.34 5.59
C GLY A 100 -3.34 7.09 5.30
N PHE A 101 -3.87 6.12 4.55
CA PHE A 101 -3.12 4.92 4.16
C PHE A 101 -1.91 5.24 3.28
N SER A 102 -2.07 6.17 2.33
CA SER A 102 -0.98 6.65 1.48
C SER A 102 0.08 7.38 2.30
N ASN A 103 -0.33 8.23 3.24
CA ASN A 103 0.60 8.91 4.15
C ASN A 103 1.41 7.89 4.97
N THR A 104 0.77 6.84 5.52
CA THR A 104 1.49 5.82 6.31
C THR A 104 2.63 5.17 5.52
N VAL A 105 2.39 4.74 4.27
CA VAL A 105 3.43 4.11 3.45
C VAL A 105 4.55 5.10 3.12
N VAL A 106 4.22 6.35 2.79
CA VAL A 106 5.21 7.41 2.56
C VAL A 106 6.10 7.63 3.79
N GLN A 107 5.50 7.69 4.98
CA GLN A 107 6.27 7.88 6.23
C GLN A 107 7.19 6.71 6.52
N ILE A 108 6.76 5.47 6.25
CA ILE A 108 7.60 4.28 6.39
C ILE A 108 8.81 4.36 5.46
N LEU A 109 8.61 4.61 4.17
CA LEU A 109 9.70 4.68 3.20
C LEU A 109 10.67 5.83 3.52
N LYS A 110 10.15 6.99 3.95
CA LYS A 110 10.97 8.11 4.44
C LYS A 110 11.78 7.74 5.68
N SER A 111 11.19 7.01 6.62
CA SER A 111 11.88 6.58 7.85
C SER A 111 13.04 5.62 7.56
N LEU A 112 12.95 4.86 6.46
CA LEU A 112 14.00 3.96 5.97
C LEU A 112 15.05 4.68 5.11
N ASN A 113 14.89 5.98 4.83
CA ASN A 113 15.78 6.76 3.95
C ASN A 113 15.99 6.14 2.55
N VAL A 114 14.98 5.45 2.03
CA VAL A 114 15.04 4.83 0.71
C VAL A 114 14.55 5.82 -0.35
N PRO A 115 15.23 5.98 -1.50
CA PRO A 115 14.71 6.75 -2.62
C PRO A 115 13.53 6.01 -3.28
N PHE A 116 12.42 6.71 -3.52
CA PHE A 116 11.24 6.14 -4.19
C PHE A 116 10.53 7.16 -5.07
N GLU A 117 9.87 6.68 -6.13
CA GLU A 117 8.96 7.46 -6.95
C GLU A 117 7.54 7.41 -6.39
N THR A 118 6.79 8.51 -6.48
CA THR A 118 5.34 8.49 -6.21
C THR A 118 4.56 8.89 -7.43
N ILE A 119 3.50 8.14 -7.73
CA ILE A 119 2.60 8.43 -8.85
C ILE A 119 1.19 8.64 -8.32
N ASN A 120 0.62 9.82 -8.63
CA ASN A 120 -0.71 10.20 -8.19
C ASN A 120 -1.79 9.55 -9.08
N ILE A 121 -2.48 8.55 -8.55
CA ILE A 121 -3.53 7.81 -9.27
C ILE A 121 -4.85 8.59 -9.39
N LEU A 122 -4.98 9.74 -8.73
CA LEU A 122 -6.20 10.57 -8.80
C LEU A 122 -6.29 11.40 -10.08
N GLU A 123 -5.17 11.61 -10.76
CA GLU A 123 -5.10 12.41 -11.99
C GLU A 123 -5.52 11.63 -13.24
N ASN A 124 -5.45 10.29 -13.19
CA ASN A 124 -5.74 9.43 -14.34
C ASN A 124 -6.56 8.19 -13.93
N GLU A 125 -7.86 8.22 -14.23
CA GLU A 125 -8.79 7.13 -13.88
C GLU A 125 -8.49 5.85 -14.69
N THR A 126 -8.00 5.96 -15.92
CA THR A 126 -7.59 4.81 -16.74
C THR A 126 -6.41 4.08 -16.11
N LEU A 127 -5.39 4.82 -15.65
CA LEU A 127 -4.26 4.27 -14.92
C LEU A 127 -4.72 3.63 -13.60
N ARG A 128 -5.63 4.29 -12.87
CA ARG A 128 -6.18 3.76 -11.61
C ARG A 128 -6.91 2.43 -11.80
N GLN A 129 -7.73 2.30 -12.83
CA GLN A 129 -8.44 1.04 -13.08
C GLN A 129 -7.52 -0.03 -13.66
N GLY A 130 -6.62 0.35 -14.58
CA GLY A 130 -5.61 -0.54 -15.16
C GLY A 130 -4.67 -1.12 -14.10
N LEU A 131 -4.24 -0.34 -13.12
CA LEU A 131 -3.39 -0.82 -12.01
C LEU A 131 -4.06 -1.89 -11.16
N LYS A 132 -5.35 -1.75 -10.86
CA LYS A 132 -6.07 -2.78 -10.08
C LYS A 132 -6.08 -4.13 -10.79
N GLU A 133 -6.22 -4.12 -12.12
CA GLU A 133 -6.18 -5.31 -12.95
C GLU A 133 -4.74 -5.84 -13.10
N TYR A 134 -3.77 -4.95 -13.29
CA TYR A 134 -2.35 -5.28 -13.45
C TYR A 134 -1.76 -5.94 -12.21
N SER A 135 -2.02 -5.39 -11.02
CA SER A 135 -1.54 -5.92 -9.74
C SER A 135 -2.45 -7.00 -9.16
N ASN A 136 -3.62 -7.23 -9.77
CA ASN A 136 -4.73 -8.00 -9.20
C ASN A 136 -5.08 -7.59 -7.76
N TRP A 137 -5.03 -6.28 -7.47
CA TRP A 137 -5.24 -5.72 -6.12
C TRP A 137 -6.25 -4.57 -6.13
N PRO A 138 -7.31 -4.60 -5.31
CA PRO A 138 -8.44 -3.68 -5.45
C PRO A 138 -8.23 -2.29 -4.84
N THR A 139 -7.19 -2.09 -4.03
CA THR A 139 -7.00 -0.87 -3.21
C THR A 139 -5.69 -0.14 -3.49
N PHE A 140 -5.59 1.08 -2.97
CA PHE A 140 -4.40 1.93 -2.99
C PHE A 140 -4.14 2.43 -1.57
N PRO A 141 -2.88 2.67 -1.17
CA PRO A 141 -1.65 2.65 -1.98
C PRO A 141 -1.19 1.25 -2.42
N GLN A 142 -0.40 1.18 -3.50
CA GLN A 142 0.26 -0.03 -4.00
C GLN A 142 1.76 0.23 -4.13
N LEU A 143 2.57 -0.61 -3.48
CA LEU A 143 4.03 -0.52 -3.49
C LEU A 143 4.62 -1.54 -4.47
N TYR A 144 5.57 -1.09 -5.27
CA TYR A 144 6.39 -1.90 -6.18
C TYR A 144 7.86 -1.80 -5.79
N ILE A 145 8.56 -2.93 -5.81
CA ILE A 145 10.00 -3.04 -5.50
C ILE A 145 10.64 -3.88 -6.61
N ASP A 146 11.67 -3.34 -7.27
CA ASP A 146 12.39 -3.95 -8.40
C ASP A 146 11.47 -4.42 -9.54
N GLY A 147 10.42 -3.63 -9.82
CA GLY A 147 9.40 -3.95 -10.84
C GLY A 147 8.34 -4.97 -10.41
N GLU A 148 8.46 -5.56 -9.21
CA GLU A 148 7.49 -6.52 -8.69
C GLU A 148 6.51 -5.88 -7.72
N PHE A 149 5.25 -6.32 -7.77
CA PHE A 149 4.22 -5.86 -6.84
C PHE A 149 4.48 -6.43 -5.45
N PHE A 150 4.72 -5.56 -4.48
CA PHE A 150 4.95 -5.96 -3.08
C PHE A 150 3.64 -6.09 -2.30
N GLY A 151 2.77 -5.06 -2.36
CA GLY A 151 1.53 -5.08 -1.59
C GLY A 151 0.88 -3.72 -1.36
N GLY A 152 -0.17 -3.72 -0.54
CA GLY A 152 -0.85 -2.51 -0.06
C GLY A 152 -0.37 -2.05 1.32
N CYS A 153 -1.03 -1.01 1.87
CA CYS A 153 -0.63 -0.39 3.14
C CYS A 153 -0.45 -1.37 4.31
N ASP A 154 -1.39 -2.28 4.53
CA ASP A 154 -1.35 -3.18 5.69
C ASP A 154 -0.16 -4.14 5.62
N ILE A 155 0.10 -4.69 4.44
CA ILE A 155 1.25 -5.58 4.17
C ILE A 155 2.55 -4.82 4.39
N THR A 156 2.65 -3.57 3.88
CA THR A 156 3.84 -2.74 4.09
C THR A 156 4.08 -2.42 5.56
N VAL A 157 3.02 -2.13 6.33
CA VAL A 157 3.14 -1.86 7.77
C VAL A 157 3.58 -3.11 8.54
N GLU A 158 3.05 -4.28 8.18
CA GLU A 158 3.42 -5.55 8.80
C GLU A 158 4.89 -5.90 8.50
N ALA A 159 5.29 -5.85 7.22
CA ALA A 159 6.65 -6.12 6.79
C ALA A 159 7.68 -5.13 7.38
N PHE A 160 7.29 -3.87 7.58
CA PHE A 160 8.12 -2.88 8.27
C PHE A 160 8.33 -3.22 9.75
N LYS A 161 7.31 -3.76 10.41
CA LYS A 161 7.39 -4.18 11.82
C LYS A 161 8.19 -5.47 11.99
N SER A 162 8.13 -6.38 11.01
CA SER A 162 8.88 -7.64 11.05
C SER A 162 10.36 -7.47 10.70
N GLY A 163 10.73 -6.39 10.00
CA GLY A 163 12.10 -6.19 9.49
C GLY A 163 12.27 -6.63 8.02
N GLU A 164 11.29 -7.37 7.49
CA GLU A 164 11.35 -7.96 6.14
C GLU A 164 11.41 -6.90 5.05
N LEU A 165 10.69 -5.77 5.24
CA LEU A 165 10.70 -4.68 4.26
C LEU A 165 12.10 -4.07 4.11
N GLN A 166 12.83 -3.90 5.20
CA GLN A 166 14.19 -3.35 5.18
C GLN A 166 15.12 -4.27 4.40
N GLU A 167 15.11 -5.58 4.69
CA GLU A 167 15.94 -6.57 4.01
C GLU A 167 15.67 -6.61 2.50
N LEU A 168 14.40 -6.55 2.10
CA LEU A 168 14.02 -6.53 0.68
C LEU A 168 14.48 -5.26 -0.03
N LEU A 169 14.35 -4.10 0.61
CA LEU A 169 14.78 -2.82 0.03
C LEU A 169 16.30 -2.76 -0.10
N GLU A 170 17.05 -3.21 0.91
CA GLU A 170 18.51 -3.30 0.84
C GLU A 170 18.97 -4.20 -0.31
N LYS A 171 18.34 -5.37 -0.45
CA LYS A 171 18.62 -6.30 -1.56
C LYS A 171 18.35 -5.67 -2.93
N ALA A 172 17.23 -4.97 -3.10
CA ALA A 172 16.86 -4.33 -4.36
C ALA A 172 17.78 -3.15 -4.74
N MET A 173 18.38 -2.48 -3.75
CA MET A 173 19.33 -1.39 -3.98
C MET A 173 20.75 -1.88 -4.28
N CYS A 174 21.08 -3.12 -3.89
CA CYS A 174 22.38 -3.74 -4.16
C CYS A 174 22.44 -4.48 -5.52
N SER A 175 21.30 -4.62 -6.22
CA SER A 175 21.18 -5.30 -7.52
C SER A 175 21.29 -4.35 -8.72
#